data_AF-A0A1V4GZ40-F1
#
_entry.id   AF-A0A1V4GZ40-F1
#
_cell.length_a   1.000
_cell.length_b   1.000
_cell.length_c   1.000
_cell.angle_alpha   90.00
_cell.angle_beta   90.00
_cell.angle_gamma   90.00
#
_symmetry.space_group_name_H-M   'P 1'
#
loop_
_entity.id
_entity.type
_entity.pdbx_description
1 polymer ?
#
loop_
_entity_poly.entity_id
_entity_poly.type
_entity_poly.pdbx_seq_one_letter_code
_entity_poly.pdbx_strand_id
1 'polypeptide(L)' 'MSSSYSFLLNGLTQDHKDFLHRYAQNELGSSSRTKAILALIDKAMRAEQVQNSSDDELRNEAVSNKERYS' A
#
# COMPACT_ATOMS: atom_id res chain seq x y z
N MET A 1 9.07 19.69 9.04
CA MET A 1 9.97 19.34 7.92
C MET A 1 9.94 17.83 7.75
N SER A 2 9.56 17.32 6.59
CA SER A 2 9.67 15.88 6.30
C SER A 2 11.15 15.55 6.13
N SER A 3 11.72 14.72 7.01
CA SER A 3 13.07 14.21 6.81
C SER A 3 13.06 13.21 5.66
N SER A 4 13.75 13.56 4.57
CA SER A 4 13.95 12.68 3.43
C SER A 4 14.90 11.55 3.81
N TYR A 5 14.36 10.49 4.41
CA TYR A 5 15.11 9.27 4.67
C TYR A 5 15.33 8.52 3.36
N SER A 6 16.60 8.37 2.96
CA SER A 6 16.99 7.46 1.90
C SER A 6 17.29 6.09 2.50
N PHE A 7 16.85 5.02 1.83
CA PHE A 7 17.22 3.66 2.19
C PHE A 7 17.76 2.94 0.95
N LEU A 8 18.75 2.08 1.16
CA LEU A 8 19.29 1.23 0.11
C LEU A 8 18.62 -0.14 0.19
N LEU A 9 17.90 -0.50 -0.87
CA LEU A 9 17.27 -1.81 -0.98
C LEU A 9 18.23 -2.81 -1.61
N ASN A 10 18.71 -3.75 -0.80
CA ASN A 10 19.57 -4.84 -1.24
C ASN A 10 18.76 -6.11 -1.57
N GLY A 11 19.36 -7.03 -2.35
CA GLY A 11 18.76 -8.35 -2.62
C GLY A 11 17.78 -8.42 -3.79
N LEU A 12 17.61 -7.35 -4.57
CA LEU A 12 16.84 -7.42 -5.81
C LEU A 12 17.62 -8.15 -6.90
N THR A 13 17.05 -9.26 -7.39
CA THR A 13 17.51 -9.96 -8.59
C THR A 13 17.34 -9.07 -9.83
N GLN A 14 17.92 -9.50 -10.96
CA GLN A 14 17.74 -8.78 -12.21
C GLN A 14 16.28 -8.80 -12.66
N ASP A 15 15.60 -9.94 -12.53
CA ASP A 15 14.17 -10.06 -12.88
C ASP A 15 13.29 -9.10 -12.09
N HIS A 16 13.57 -8.90 -10.80
CA HIS A 16 12.85 -7.91 -9.99
C HIS A 16 13.07 -6.49 -10.49
N LYS A 17 14.31 -6.16 -10.88
CA LYS A 17 14.64 -4.84 -11.44
C LYS A 17 13.93 -4.61 -12.77
N ASP A 18 13.87 -5.64 -13.61
CA ASP A 18 13.22 -5.58 -14.92
C ASP A 18 11.69 -5.51 -14.79
N PHE A 19 11.12 -6.21 -13.81
CA PHE A 19 9.72 -6.06 -13.44
C PHE A 19 9.41 -4.62 -13.00
N LEU A 20 10.17 -4.07 -12.05
CA LEU A 20 9.97 -2.70 -11.55
C LEU A 20 10.10 -1.66 -12.67
N HIS A 21 11.05 -1.86 -13.59
CA HIS A 21 11.21 -0.97 -14.74
C HIS A 21 10.01 -1.03 -15.68
N ARG A 22 9.56 -2.24 -16.05
CA ARG A 22 8.36 -2.43 -16.89
C ARG A 22 7.11 -1.86 -16.24
N TYR A 23 6.92 -2.11 -14.94
CA TYR A 23 5.82 -1.55 -14.16
C TYR A 23 5.84 -0.01 -14.19
N ALA A 24 7.00 0.61 -13.95
CA ALA A 24 7.13 2.06 -14.00
C ALA A 24 6.73 2.61 -15.38
N GLN A 25 7.15 1.95 -16.46
CA GLN A 25 6.89 2.41 -17.83
C GLN A 25 5.42 2.30 -18.17
N ASN A 26 4.81 1.16 -17.86
CA ASN A 26 3.44 0.85 -18.26
C ASN A 26 2.41 1.59 -17.41
N GLU A 27 2.61 1.63 -16.08
CA GLU A 27 1.61 2.15 -15.15
C GLU A 27 1.83 3.62 -14.79
N LEU A 28 3.08 4.10 -14.80
CA LEU A 28 3.44 5.43 -14.30
C LEU A 28 4.02 6.34 -15.39
N GLY A 29 4.19 5.85 -16.62
CA GLY A 29 4.86 6.60 -17.70
C GLY A 29 6.29 7.01 -17.34
N SER A 30 7.00 6.23 -16.51
CA SER A 30 8.33 6.56 -15.99
C SER A 30 9.29 5.38 -16.13
N SER A 31 10.60 5.62 -16.22
CA SER A 31 11.63 4.56 -16.12
C SER A 31 12.18 4.38 -14.70
N SER A 32 11.67 5.16 -13.72
CA SER A 32 12.18 5.14 -12.35
C SER A 32 11.68 3.94 -11.55
N ARG A 33 12.59 3.00 -11.27
CA ARG A 33 12.32 1.86 -10.37
C ARG A 33 11.90 2.31 -8.97
N THR A 34 12.47 3.41 -8.46
CA THR A 34 12.09 3.97 -7.15
C THR A 34 10.62 4.40 -7.16
N LYS A 35 10.14 5.03 -8.25
CA LYS A 35 8.72 5.38 -8.38
C LYS A 35 7.82 4.16 -8.39
N ALA A 36 8.22 3.08 -9.07
CA ALA A 36 7.48 1.82 -9.04
C ALA A 36 7.38 1.24 -7.62
N ILE A 37 8.50 1.18 -6.88
CA ILE A 37 8.51 0.69 -5.50
C ILE A 37 7.56 1.50 -4.62
N LEU A 38 7.64 2.83 -4.67
CA LEU A 38 6.77 3.71 -3.87
C LEU A 38 5.30 3.51 -4.24
N ALA A 39 4.97 3.45 -5.54
CA ALA A 39 3.59 3.22 -5.98
C ALA A 39 3.04 1.86 -5.52
N LEU A 40 3.87 0.81 -5.51
CA LEU A 40 3.48 -0.52 -5.02
C LEU A 40 3.25 -0.52 -3.50
N ILE A 41 4.12 0.16 -2.73
CA ILE A 41 3.94 0.33 -1.28
C ILE A 41 2.64 1.08 -1.01
N ASP A 42 2.42 2.22 -1.67
CA ASP A 42 1.20 3.02 -1.50
C ASP A 42 -0.06 2.21 -1.83
N LYS A 43 -0.02 1.40 -2.89
CA LYS A 43 -1.12 0.51 -3.27
C LYS A 43 -1.39 -0.55 -2.19
N ALA A 44 -0.34 -1.17 -1.64
CA ALA A 44 -0.47 -2.16 -0.58
C ALA A 44 -1.03 -1.53 0.71
N MET A 45 -0.49 -0.39 1.14
CA MET A 45 -0.96 0.31 2.33
C MET A 45 -2.42 0.73 2.23
N ARG A 46 -2.86 1.21 1.05
CA ARG A 46 -4.27 1.57 0.83
C ARG A 46 -5.18 0.35 0.88
N ALA A 47 -4.75 -0.79 0.33
CA ALA A 47 -5.53 -2.02 0.40
C ALA A 47 -5.74 -2.47 1.86
N GLU A 48 -4.70 -2.38 2.69
CA GLU A 48 -4.79 -2.67 4.13
C GLU A 48 -5.71 -1.68 4.87
N GLN A 49 -5.65 -0.39 4.56
CA GLN A 49 -6.56 0.61 5.16
C GLN A 49 -8.03 0.31 4.85
N VAL A 50 -8.34 -0.04 3.60
CA VAL A 50 -9.71 -0.38 3.18
C VAL A 50 -10.22 -1.62 3.92
N GLN A 51 -9.38 -2.64 4.09
CA GLN A 51 -9.76 -3.87 4.81
C GLN A 51 -10.06 -3.62 6.29
N ASN A 52 -9.31 -2.73 6.95
CA ASN A 52 -9.56 -2.40 8.35
C ASN A 52 -10.82 -1.54 8.54
N SER A 53 -11.11 -0.61 7.61
CA SER A 53 -12.33 0.20 7.70
C SER A 53 -13.63 -0.59 7.55
N SER A 54 -13.64 -1.67 6.77
CA SER A 54 -14.84 -2.52 6.64
C SER A 54 -15.15 -3.35 7.90
N ASP A 55 -14.15 -3.63 8.74
CA ASP A 55 -14.34 -4.38 9.98
C ASP A 55 -14.86 -3.49 11.12
N ASP A 56 -14.54 -2.18 11.07
CA ASP A 56 -15.04 -1.19 12.03
C ASP A 56 -16.53 -0.89 11.87
N GLU A 57 -17.08 -0.87 10.64
CA GLU A 57 -18.53 -0.69 10.43
C GLU A 57 -19.33 -1.86 11.02
N LEU A 58 -18.89 -3.11 10.78
CA LEU A 58 -19.52 -4.30 11.34
C LEU A 58 -19.40 -4.37 12.86
N ARG A 59 -18.25 -3.97 13.43
CA ARG A 59 -18.07 -3.85 14.88
C ARG A 59 -18.98 -2.78 15.48
N ASN A 60 -19.07 -1.62 14.85
CA ASN A 60 -19.89 -0.51 15.34
C ASN A 60 -21.39 -0.85 15.27
N GLU A 61 -21.84 -1.52 14.22
CA GLU A 61 -23.21 -2.06 14.14
C GLU A 61 -23.47 -3.13 15.21
N ALA A 62 -22.53 -4.04 15.45
CA ALA A 62 -22.67 -5.09 16.48
C ALA A 62 -22.72 -4.52 17.90
N VAL A 63 -21.91 -3.50 18.21
CA VAL A 63 -21.94 -2.79 19.50
C VAL A 63 -23.24 -2.02 19.65
N SER A 64 -23.70 -1.32 18.61
CA SER A 64 -24.96 -0.57 18.64
C SER A 64 -26.18 -1.49 18.81
N ASN A 65 -26.20 -2.67 18.18
CA ASN A 65 -27.26 -3.65 18.41
C ASN A 65 -27.28 -4.20 19.84
N LYS A 66 -26.11 -4.37 20.48
CA LYS A 66 -26.04 -4.85 21.87
C LYS A 66 -26.69 -3.86 22.84
N GLU A 67 -26.52 -2.56 22.64
CA GLU A 67 -27.12 -1.52 23.49
C GLU A 67 -28.63 -1.36 23.29
N ARG A 68 -29.16 -1.70 22.09
CA ARG A 68 -30.60 -1.59 21.80
C ARG A 68 -31.44 -2.75 22.34
N TYR A 69 -30.80 -3.87 22.68
CA TYR A 69 -31.45 -5.08 23.18
C TYR A 69 -30.97 -5.51 24.58
N SER A 70 -30.27 -4.63 25.30
CA SER A 70 -29.99 -4.76 26.75
C SER A 70 -30.98 -3.93 27.56
#